data_AF-A0A4W6BRF6-F1
#
_entry.id   AF-A0A4W6BRF6-F1
#
_cell.length_a   1.000
_cell.length_b   1.000
_cell.length_c   1.000
_cell.angle_alpha   90.00
_cell.angle_beta   90.00
_cell.angle_gamma   90.00
#
_symmetry.space_group_name_H-M   'P 1'
#
loop_
_entity.id
_entity.type
_entity.pdbx_description
1 polymer ?
#
loop_
_entity_poly.entity_id
_entity_poly.type
_entity_poly.pdbx_seq_one_letter_code
_entity_poly.pdbx_strand_id
1 'polypeptide(L)'
;MAATMKNVDEIRNRVILGEFGVKNVHTTDFPGNYPGYDDSWDMEKFQKNFRIDVVQLDESSMEFDMVGIDAAIANAFRRILLAEVPTMAIEKVFIYNNTSIVQDEVLAHRLGLIPIKADPRLFEYRNTEEEGSEIDTIQLQLKIKCSRNPRASKDSSDPRELYLNHMVYSRDIKWVPIGNQADVFADSSIGPVHDDILIAQLRPGQELDILMHCVKGIGKDHAKFSPVATASYRLLPEITLLEPVEGEKAEHVPW
;
A
#
# COMPACT_ATOMS: atom_id res chain seq x y z
N MET A 1 -2.81 -13.73 -47.34
CA MET A 1 -1.42 -13.33 -47.64
C MET A 1 -0.59 -13.60 -46.40
N ALA A 2 0.42 -14.47 -46.49
CA ALA A 2 1.26 -14.82 -45.35
C ALA A 2 2.08 -13.60 -44.91
N ALA A 3 2.00 -13.22 -43.64
CA ALA A 3 2.90 -12.22 -43.07
C ALA A 3 4.35 -12.69 -43.21
N THR A 4 5.26 -11.79 -43.58
CA THR A 4 6.70 -12.05 -43.55
C THR A 4 7.15 -12.39 -42.12
N MET A 5 8.14 -13.28 -41.95
CA MET A 5 8.61 -13.72 -40.61
C MET A 5 8.95 -12.55 -39.67
N LYS A 6 9.54 -11.46 -40.18
CA LYS A 6 9.81 -10.23 -39.41
C LYS A 6 8.53 -9.58 -38.84
N ASN A 7 7.45 -9.56 -39.61
CA ASN A 7 6.18 -9.01 -39.13
C ASN A 7 5.56 -9.92 -38.06
N VAL A 8 5.79 -11.23 -38.12
CA VAL A 8 5.30 -12.18 -37.10
C VAL A 8 6.02 -11.97 -35.77
N ASP A 9 7.34 -11.80 -35.77
CA ASP A 9 8.10 -11.52 -34.54
C ASP A 9 7.71 -10.18 -33.89
N GLU A 10 7.42 -9.16 -34.70
CA GLU A 10 6.93 -7.87 -34.21
C GLU A 10 5.54 -7.99 -33.57
N ILE A 11 4.62 -8.72 -34.21
CA ILE A 11 3.27 -8.96 -33.67
C ILE A 11 3.31 -9.70 -32.33
N ARG A 12 4.24 -10.64 -32.16
CA ARG A 12 4.33 -11.49 -30.97
C ARG A 12 4.99 -10.81 -29.78
N ASN A 13 6.00 -9.97 -30.02
CA ASN A 13 6.88 -9.47 -28.96
C ASN A 13 6.71 -7.97 -28.68
N ARG A 14 6.01 -7.21 -29.53
CA ARG A 14 5.94 -5.75 -29.41
C ARG A 14 4.51 -5.24 -29.42
N VAL A 15 4.15 -4.52 -28.35
CA VAL A 15 2.96 -3.67 -28.29
C VAL A 15 3.30 -2.33 -28.93
N ILE A 16 2.60 -1.97 -30.02
CA ILE A 16 2.93 -0.77 -30.81
C ILE A 16 1.93 0.34 -30.48
N LEU A 17 2.43 1.51 -30.10
CA LEU A 17 1.61 2.70 -29.91
C LEU A 17 1.51 3.46 -31.25
N GLY A 18 0.30 3.53 -31.81
CA GLY A 18 -0.01 4.37 -32.96
C GLY A 18 -0.75 5.64 -32.54
N GLU A 19 -0.86 6.60 -33.45
CA GLU A 19 -1.54 7.89 -33.22
C GLU A 19 -3.00 7.72 -32.75
N PHE A 20 -3.74 6.78 -33.35
CA PHE A 20 -5.16 6.57 -33.09
C PHE A 20 -5.46 5.37 -32.17
N GLY A 21 -4.45 4.64 -31.71
CA GLY A 21 -4.66 3.47 -30.87
C GLY A 21 -3.45 2.53 -30.78
N VAL A 22 -3.57 1.57 -29.86
CA VAL A 22 -2.53 0.58 -29.57
C VAL A 22 -2.78 -0.70 -30.38
N LYS A 23 -1.72 -1.25 -30.98
CA LYS A 23 -1.73 -2.51 -31.74
C LYS A 23 -1.01 -3.61 -30.96
N ASN A 24 -1.33 -4.86 -31.27
CA ASN A 24 -0.73 -6.07 -30.66
C ASN A 24 -0.90 -6.15 -29.14
N VAL A 25 -2.10 -5.82 -28.64
CA VAL A 25 -2.38 -5.77 -27.19
C VAL A 25 -2.59 -7.15 -26.54
N HIS A 26 -2.72 -8.21 -27.35
CA HIS A 26 -3.03 -9.56 -26.87
C HIS A 26 -1.78 -10.44 -26.86
N THR A 27 -1.65 -11.25 -25.82
CA THR A 27 -0.74 -12.39 -25.75
C THR A 27 -1.15 -13.43 -26.80
N THR A 28 -0.23 -13.85 -27.67
CA THR A 28 -0.51 -14.73 -28.82
C THR A 28 0.45 -15.90 -28.95
N ASP A 29 1.43 -16.02 -28.06
CA ASP A 29 2.41 -17.12 -27.95
C ASP A 29 1.80 -18.39 -27.34
N PHE A 30 0.69 -18.84 -27.92
CA PHE A 30 0.02 -20.09 -27.57
C PHE A 30 0.21 -21.12 -28.68
N PRO A 31 0.24 -22.43 -28.34
CA PRO A 31 0.49 -23.48 -29.31
C PRO A 31 -0.58 -23.50 -30.41
N GLY A 32 -0.14 -23.52 -31.66
CA GLY A 32 -1.01 -23.55 -32.84
C GLY A 32 -1.36 -22.19 -33.45
N ASN A 33 -0.97 -21.08 -32.84
CA ASN A 33 -1.25 -19.74 -33.38
C ASN A 33 -0.34 -19.35 -34.56
N TYR A 34 0.91 -19.82 -34.57
CA TYR A 34 1.88 -19.45 -35.59
C TYR A 34 2.52 -20.67 -36.26
N PRO A 35 2.57 -20.71 -37.61
CA PRO A 35 3.27 -21.77 -38.32
C PRO A 35 4.79 -21.62 -38.13
N GLY A 36 5.46 -22.71 -37.74
CA GLY A 36 6.92 -22.76 -37.58
C GLY A 36 7.45 -22.35 -36.20
N TYR A 37 6.56 -22.01 -35.25
CA TYR A 37 6.93 -21.80 -33.85
C TYR A 37 6.36 -22.91 -32.98
N ASP A 38 7.18 -23.38 -32.03
CA ASP A 38 6.73 -24.26 -30.95
C ASP A 38 6.56 -23.43 -29.67
N ASP A 39 5.30 -23.10 -29.41
CA ASP A 39 4.85 -22.36 -28.23
C ASP A 39 4.20 -23.29 -27.20
N SER A 40 4.52 -24.59 -27.24
CA SER A 40 4.18 -25.50 -26.15
C SER A 40 4.91 -25.12 -24.87
N TRP A 41 4.32 -25.47 -23.73
CA TRP A 41 4.88 -25.13 -22.42
C TRP A 41 6.16 -25.91 -22.17
N ASP A 42 7.26 -25.19 -21.96
CA ASP A 42 8.58 -25.73 -21.64
C ASP A 42 9.15 -25.00 -20.41
N MET A 43 9.33 -25.76 -19.33
CA MET A 43 9.85 -25.25 -18.06
C MET A 43 11.32 -24.83 -18.15
N GLU A 44 12.16 -25.56 -18.90
CA GLU A 44 13.58 -25.24 -19.02
C GLU A 44 13.79 -23.94 -19.78
N LYS A 45 13.02 -23.75 -20.87
CA LYS A 45 12.97 -22.50 -21.63
C LYS A 45 12.53 -21.33 -20.76
N PHE A 46 11.50 -21.51 -19.93
CA PHE A 46 11.03 -20.48 -19.00
C PHE A 46 12.11 -20.12 -17.97
N GLN A 47 12.70 -21.10 -17.30
CA GLN A 47 13.74 -20.88 -16.29
C GLN A 47 14.98 -20.18 -16.84
N LYS A 48 15.37 -20.49 -18.08
CA LYS A 48 16.52 -19.86 -18.74
C LYS A 48 16.27 -18.39 -19.09
N ASN A 49 15.03 -18.04 -19.43
CA ASN A 49 14.66 -16.69 -19.88
C ASN A 49 14.22 -15.78 -18.74
N PHE A 50 13.71 -16.35 -17.65
CA PHE A 50 13.20 -15.58 -16.52
C PHE A 50 14.35 -14.96 -15.71
N ARG A 51 14.30 -13.65 -15.53
CA ARG A 51 15.23 -12.91 -14.67
C ARG A 51 14.53 -11.76 -13.96
N ILE A 52 15.06 -11.39 -12.80
CA ILE A 52 14.60 -10.27 -12.00
C ILE A 52 15.78 -9.35 -11.74
N ASP A 53 15.65 -8.09 -12.13
CA ASP A 53 16.67 -7.06 -11.95
C ASP A 53 16.10 -5.98 -11.01
N VAL A 54 16.66 -5.84 -9.80
CA VAL A 54 16.22 -4.81 -8.84
C VAL A 54 16.91 -3.49 -9.17
N VAL A 55 16.13 -2.48 -9.55
CA VAL A 55 16.64 -1.17 -9.98
C VAL A 55 16.83 -0.24 -8.78
N GLN A 56 15.83 -0.16 -7.90
CA GLN A 56 15.83 0.70 -6.73
C GLN A 56 15.18 0.02 -5.53
N LEU A 57 15.78 0.19 -4.37
CA LEU A 57 15.26 -0.32 -3.10
C LEU A 57 15.47 0.73 -2.01
N ASP A 58 14.36 1.31 -1.55
CA ASP A 58 14.30 2.23 -0.42
C ASP A 58 13.53 1.57 0.74
N GLU A 59 13.42 2.26 1.88
CA GLU A 59 12.72 1.74 3.07
C GLU A 59 11.22 1.46 2.83
N SER A 60 10.57 2.25 1.97
CA SER A 60 9.13 2.18 1.69
C SER A 60 8.79 2.03 0.20
N SER A 61 9.80 1.95 -0.67
CA SER A 61 9.65 1.87 -2.12
C SER A 61 10.57 0.81 -2.72
N MET A 62 10.10 0.13 -3.76
CA MET A 62 10.88 -0.88 -4.48
C MET A 62 10.51 -0.83 -5.97
N GLU A 63 11.51 -0.73 -6.85
CA GLU A 63 11.36 -0.83 -8.30
C GLU A 63 12.25 -1.96 -8.82
N PHE A 64 11.66 -2.87 -9.58
CA PHE A 64 12.36 -4.02 -10.16
C PHE A 64 11.73 -4.41 -11.50
N ASP A 65 12.57 -4.96 -12.37
CA ASP A 65 12.17 -5.47 -13.68
C ASP A 65 11.97 -6.99 -13.61
N MET A 66 10.87 -7.47 -14.18
CA MET A 66 10.61 -8.90 -14.40
C MET A 66 10.64 -9.19 -15.89
N VAL A 67 11.65 -9.92 -16.35
CA VAL A 67 11.80 -10.26 -17.77
C VAL A 67 11.45 -11.73 -17.98
N GLY A 68 10.70 -12.02 -19.05
CA GLY A 68 10.34 -13.39 -19.43
C GLY A 68 9.07 -13.94 -18.77
N ILE A 69 8.21 -13.07 -18.22
CA ILE A 69 6.91 -13.45 -17.62
C ILE A 69 5.75 -12.87 -18.42
N ASP A 70 4.64 -13.61 -18.50
CA ASP A 70 3.41 -13.11 -19.12
C ASP A 70 2.66 -12.11 -18.24
N ALA A 71 1.92 -11.21 -18.88
CA ALA A 71 1.13 -10.17 -18.22
C ALA A 71 0.07 -10.74 -17.26
N ALA A 72 -0.46 -11.94 -17.52
CA ALA A 72 -1.44 -12.57 -16.64
C ALA A 72 -0.86 -12.85 -15.24
N ILE A 73 0.39 -13.34 -15.16
CA ILE A 73 1.04 -13.66 -13.89
C ILE A 73 1.51 -12.37 -13.19
N ALA A 74 2.10 -11.42 -13.94
CA ALA A 74 2.46 -10.12 -13.38
C ALA A 74 1.24 -9.39 -12.78
N ASN A 75 0.10 -9.43 -13.47
CA ASN A 75 -1.14 -8.87 -12.96
C ASN A 75 -1.71 -9.66 -11.77
N ALA A 76 -1.49 -10.98 -11.71
CA ALA A 76 -1.86 -11.78 -10.54
C ALA A 76 -1.08 -11.31 -9.30
N PHE A 77 0.24 -11.13 -9.38
CA PHE A 77 1.03 -10.58 -8.27
C PHE A 77 0.55 -9.19 -7.86
N ARG A 78 0.31 -8.29 -8.82
CA ARG A 78 -0.25 -6.96 -8.54
C ARG A 78 -1.57 -7.04 -7.76
N ARG A 79 -2.47 -7.95 -8.15
CA ARG A 79 -3.76 -8.15 -7.47
C ARG A 79 -3.61 -8.73 -6.07
N ILE A 80 -2.71 -9.69 -5.88
CA ILE A 80 -2.41 -10.30 -4.58
C ILE A 80 -1.87 -9.22 -3.62
N LEU A 81 -0.92 -8.41 -4.07
CA LEU A 81 -0.34 -7.32 -3.27
C LEU A 81 -1.39 -6.30 -2.82
N LEU A 82 -2.37 -5.99 -3.68
CA LEU A 82 -3.42 -5.02 -3.37
C LEU A 82 -4.53 -5.58 -2.46
N ALA A 83 -4.84 -6.87 -2.56
CA ALA A 83 -6.09 -7.40 -2.01
C ALA A 83 -5.97 -8.63 -1.11
N GLU A 84 -4.93 -9.45 -1.26
CA GLU A 84 -4.86 -10.76 -0.59
C GLU A 84 -3.76 -10.86 0.47
N VAL A 85 -2.75 -9.98 0.42
CA VAL A 85 -1.74 -9.92 1.47
C VAL A 85 -2.36 -9.33 2.75
N PRO A 86 -2.34 -10.07 3.88
CA PRO A 86 -2.97 -9.60 5.10
C PRO A 86 -2.13 -8.59 5.87
N THR A 87 -2.80 -7.70 6.59
CA THR A 87 -2.19 -6.72 7.50
C THR A 87 -2.99 -6.58 8.79
N MET A 88 -2.41 -5.90 9.78
CA MET A 88 -3.09 -5.53 11.03
C MET A 88 -3.67 -4.12 10.89
N ALA A 89 -4.97 -3.97 11.12
CA ALA A 89 -5.62 -2.66 11.15
C ALA A 89 -6.71 -2.59 12.23
N ILE A 90 -7.09 -1.37 12.63
CA ILE A 90 -8.12 -1.14 13.64
C ILE A 90 -9.50 -1.48 13.06
N GLU A 91 -10.24 -2.35 13.77
CA GLU A 91 -11.57 -2.82 13.37
C GLU A 91 -12.66 -2.37 14.33
N LYS A 92 -12.43 -2.52 15.64
CA LYS A 92 -13.38 -2.10 16.68
C LYS A 92 -12.82 -0.90 17.43
N VAL A 93 -13.65 0.11 17.60
CA VAL A 93 -13.34 1.34 18.34
C VAL A 93 -14.39 1.50 19.43
N PHE A 94 -13.98 1.37 20.68
CA PHE A 94 -14.81 1.58 21.86
C PHE A 94 -14.55 2.99 22.38
N ILE A 95 -15.57 3.83 22.33
CA ILE A 95 -15.49 5.22 22.77
C ILE A 95 -16.12 5.31 24.16
N TYR A 96 -15.32 5.65 25.17
CA TYR A 96 -15.81 5.87 26.53
C TYR A 96 -16.27 7.31 26.74
N ASN A 97 -15.49 8.26 26.23
CA ASN A 97 -15.86 9.67 26.23
C ASN A 97 -15.27 10.37 25.00
N ASN A 98 -16.14 10.91 24.15
CA ASN A 98 -15.77 11.82 23.08
C ASN A 98 -16.55 13.12 23.24
N THR A 99 -15.88 14.17 23.71
CA THR A 99 -16.45 15.52 23.77
C THR A 99 -15.85 16.44 22.72
N SER A 100 -15.20 15.87 21.71
CA SER A 100 -14.63 16.62 20.59
C SER A 100 -15.71 17.07 19.60
N ILE A 101 -15.31 17.86 18.60
CA ILE A 101 -16.21 18.29 17.53
C ILE A 101 -16.37 17.17 16.47
N VAL A 102 -15.41 16.26 16.39
CA VAL A 102 -15.42 15.17 15.41
C VAL A 102 -16.41 14.11 15.88
N GLN A 103 -17.35 13.74 15.00
CA GLN A 103 -18.33 12.70 15.26
C GLN A 103 -17.66 11.34 15.46
N ASP A 104 -18.29 10.50 16.27
CA ASP A 104 -17.78 9.18 16.66
C ASP A 104 -17.48 8.29 15.45
N GLU A 105 -18.40 8.25 14.47
CA GLU A 105 -18.27 7.42 13.27
C GLU A 105 -17.12 7.89 12.38
N VAL A 106 -16.97 9.21 12.24
CA VAL A 106 -15.89 9.83 11.46
C VAL A 106 -14.55 9.59 12.14
N LEU A 107 -14.50 9.70 13.47
CA LEU A 107 -13.31 9.45 14.26
C LEU A 107 -12.88 7.98 14.15
N ALA A 108 -13.82 7.04 14.31
CA ALA A 108 -13.57 5.62 14.15
C ALA A 108 -13.08 5.27 12.75
N HIS A 109 -13.66 5.85 11.71
CA HIS A 109 -13.22 5.65 10.33
C HIS A 109 -11.79 6.15 10.10
N ARG A 110 -11.42 7.33 10.65
CA ARG A 110 -10.05 7.86 10.56
C ARG A 110 -9.05 6.96 11.28
N LEU A 111 -9.39 6.49 12.49
CA LEU A 111 -8.56 5.58 13.25
C LEU A 111 -8.35 4.25 12.51
N GLY A 112 -9.39 3.74 11.84
CA GLY A 112 -9.33 2.54 11.00
C GLY A 112 -8.31 2.61 9.86
N LEU A 113 -7.99 3.80 9.36
CA LEU A 113 -7.05 4.02 8.25
C LEU A 113 -5.60 4.26 8.69
N ILE A 114 -5.31 4.29 9.99
CA ILE A 114 -3.94 4.44 10.49
C ILE A 114 -3.24 3.08 10.35
N PRO A 115 -2.13 3.00 9.57
CA PRO A 115 -1.38 1.76 9.44
C PRO A 115 -0.69 1.42 10.77
N ILE A 116 -0.83 0.18 11.20
CA ILE A 116 -0.24 -0.33 12.45
C ILE A 116 1.03 -1.14 12.14
N LYS A 117 2.11 -0.81 12.83
CA LYS A 117 3.38 -1.52 12.81
C LYS A 117 3.29 -2.78 13.69
N ALA A 118 2.72 -3.84 13.13
CA ALA A 118 2.69 -5.17 13.74
C ALA A 118 2.83 -6.22 12.64
N ASP A 119 3.67 -7.24 12.86
CA ASP A 119 3.84 -8.31 11.86
C ASP A 119 2.59 -9.20 11.83
N PRO A 120 1.79 -9.18 10.74
CA PRO A 120 0.55 -9.96 10.65
C PRO A 120 0.80 -11.47 10.63
N ARG A 121 2.04 -11.94 10.47
CA ARG A 121 2.40 -13.37 10.49
C ARG A 121 2.35 -13.98 11.88
N LEU A 122 2.51 -13.16 12.91
CA LEU A 122 2.49 -13.58 14.32
C LEU A 122 1.07 -13.67 14.89
N PHE A 123 0.07 -13.21 14.14
CA PHE A 123 -1.33 -13.17 14.56
C PHE A 123 -2.19 -14.10 13.69
N GLU A 124 -3.19 -14.71 14.32
CA GLU A 124 -4.21 -15.51 13.65
C GLU A 124 -5.39 -14.65 13.21
N TYR A 125 -6.23 -15.21 12.33
CA TYR A 125 -7.50 -14.55 11.98
C TYR A 125 -8.48 -14.73 13.12
N ARG A 126 -9.13 -13.65 13.52
CA ARG A 126 -10.12 -13.66 14.59
C ARG A 126 -11.40 -14.37 14.15
N ASN A 127 -11.91 -15.25 15.01
CA ASN A 127 -13.25 -15.82 14.86
C ASN A 127 -14.32 -14.77 15.24
N THR A 128 -15.40 -14.68 14.47
CA THR A 128 -16.40 -13.60 14.56
C THR A 128 -17.16 -13.52 15.89
N GLU A 129 -17.13 -14.57 16.70
CA GLU A 129 -18.00 -14.76 17.87
C GLU A 129 -17.27 -14.65 19.23
N GLU A 130 -15.94 -14.56 19.26
CA GLU A 130 -15.14 -14.62 20.49
C GLU A 130 -14.60 -13.23 20.91
N GLU A 131 -14.48 -13.00 22.23
CA GLU A 131 -13.72 -11.87 22.77
C GLU A 131 -12.25 -11.99 22.33
N GLY A 132 -11.66 -10.87 21.88
CA GLY A 132 -10.31 -10.90 21.31
C GLY A 132 -9.28 -11.47 22.29
N SER A 133 -8.49 -12.42 21.80
CA SER A 133 -7.46 -13.11 22.56
C SER A 133 -6.08 -12.47 22.36
N GLU A 134 -5.09 -12.94 23.12
CA GLU A 134 -3.70 -12.51 22.96
C GLU A 134 -3.07 -12.91 21.60
N ILE A 135 -3.70 -13.84 20.87
CA ILE A 135 -3.17 -14.44 19.64
C ILE A 135 -3.74 -13.74 18.39
N ASP A 136 -4.93 -13.15 18.48
CA ASP A 136 -5.66 -12.61 17.33
C ASP A 136 -5.79 -11.08 17.34
N THR A 137 -5.63 -10.43 18.50
CA THR A 137 -5.98 -9.02 18.70
C THR A 137 -4.86 -8.23 19.36
N ILE A 138 -4.66 -7.01 18.89
CA ILE A 138 -3.83 -5.99 19.55
C ILE A 138 -4.74 -4.90 20.09
N GLN A 139 -4.53 -4.49 21.34
CA GLN A 139 -5.28 -3.41 21.95
C GLN A 139 -4.46 -2.12 22.00
N LEU A 140 -5.06 -1.03 21.52
CA LEU A 140 -4.49 0.31 21.52
C LEU A 140 -5.41 1.26 22.28
N GLN A 141 -4.86 2.24 22.98
CA GLN A 141 -5.61 3.23 23.74
C GLN A 141 -5.20 4.65 23.34
N LEU A 142 -6.18 5.51 23.13
CA LEU A 142 -6.01 6.94 22.92
C LEU A 142 -6.77 7.69 24.02
N LYS A 143 -6.01 8.29 24.95
CA LYS A 143 -6.57 9.03 26.08
C LYS A 143 -5.92 10.40 26.22
N ILE A 144 -6.65 11.44 25.82
CA ILE A 144 -6.13 12.81 25.77
C ILE A 144 -7.18 13.79 26.29
N LYS A 145 -6.71 14.75 27.08
CA LYS A 145 -7.49 15.91 27.53
C LYS A 145 -6.79 17.19 27.11
N CYS A 146 -7.54 18.08 26.45
CA CYS A 146 -7.03 19.39 26.06
C CYS A 146 -7.20 20.39 27.20
N SER A 147 -6.14 21.13 27.51
CA SER A 147 -6.12 22.12 28.58
C SER A 147 -5.48 23.42 28.13
N ARG A 148 -5.86 24.53 28.77
CA ARG A 148 -5.24 25.83 28.51
C ARG A 148 -3.85 25.87 29.13
N ASN A 149 -2.85 26.32 28.37
CA ASN A 149 -1.49 26.47 28.85
C ASN A 149 -1.40 27.66 29.83
N PRO A 150 -1.05 27.45 31.11
CA PRO A 150 -0.92 28.54 32.07
C PRO A 150 0.26 29.48 31.79
N ARG A 151 1.24 29.02 30.99
CA ARG A 151 2.47 29.76 30.67
C ARG A 151 2.40 30.54 29.36
N ALA A 152 1.26 30.51 28.66
CA ALA A 152 1.12 31.20 27.38
C ALA A 152 1.18 32.72 27.57
N SER A 153 1.84 33.41 26.65
CA SER A 153 1.83 34.87 26.60
C SER A 153 0.40 35.37 26.37
N LYS A 154 0.00 36.44 27.06
CA LYS A 154 -1.35 37.05 26.91
C LYS A 154 -1.59 37.58 25.50
N ASP A 155 -0.51 37.86 24.77
CA ASP A 155 -0.54 38.43 23.42
C ASP A 155 -0.37 37.36 22.31
N SER A 156 -0.11 36.09 22.69
CA SER A 156 0.00 35.01 21.72
C SER A 156 -1.37 34.67 21.12
N SER A 157 -1.45 34.69 19.79
CA SER A 157 -2.66 34.27 19.05
C SER A 157 -2.58 32.82 18.57
N ASP A 158 -1.40 32.19 18.68
CA ASP A 158 -1.16 30.85 18.17
C ASP A 158 -1.79 29.78 19.06
N PRO A 159 -2.70 28.93 18.54
CA PRO A 159 -3.33 27.86 19.33
C PRO A 159 -2.33 26.87 19.93
N ARG A 160 -1.15 26.73 19.31
CA ARG A 160 -0.06 25.85 19.79
C ARG A 160 0.60 26.35 21.07
N GLU A 161 0.64 27.66 21.27
CA GLU A 161 1.16 28.24 22.52
C GLU A 161 0.07 28.30 23.59
N LEU A 162 -1.15 28.61 23.18
CA LEU A 162 -2.31 28.79 24.06
C LEU A 162 -2.83 27.49 24.67
N TYR A 163 -2.75 26.37 23.95
CA TYR A 163 -3.40 25.12 24.33
C TYR A 163 -2.46 23.91 24.29
N LEU A 164 -2.45 23.15 25.39
CA LEU A 164 -1.77 21.87 25.47
C LEU A 164 -2.66 20.76 24.92
N ASN A 165 -2.09 19.87 24.10
CA ASN A 165 -2.77 18.72 23.50
C ASN A 165 -4.02 19.06 22.65
N HIS A 166 -4.03 20.25 22.03
CA HIS A 166 -5.13 20.65 21.14
C HIS A 166 -5.06 19.98 19.76
N MET A 167 -3.92 19.42 19.37
CA MET A 167 -3.77 18.57 18.19
C MET A 167 -3.46 17.16 18.67
N VAL A 168 -4.32 16.22 18.30
CA VAL A 168 -4.19 14.80 18.62
C VAL A 168 -3.57 14.09 17.43
N TYR A 169 -2.41 13.48 17.65
CA TYR A 169 -1.65 12.80 16.62
C TYR A 169 -1.63 11.29 16.85
N SER A 170 -1.24 10.53 15.83
CA SER A 170 -1.08 9.08 15.92
C SER A 170 -0.08 8.66 17.00
N ARG A 171 1.02 9.39 17.24
CA ARG A 171 1.96 9.13 18.34
C ARG A 171 1.33 9.08 19.74
N ASP A 172 0.15 9.68 19.92
CA ASP A 172 -0.54 9.69 21.20
C ASP A 172 -1.29 8.37 21.47
N ILE A 173 -1.38 7.49 20.46
CA ILE A 173 -1.92 6.13 20.57
C ILE A 173 -0.89 5.26 21.29
N LYS A 174 -1.31 4.63 22.38
CA LYS A 174 -0.48 3.76 23.21
C LYS A 174 -0.91 2.32 23.07
N TRP A 175 0.06 1.42 22.95
CA TRP A 175 -0.20 -0.01 23.01
C TRP A 175 -0.48 -0.46 24.44
N VAL A 176 -1.53 -1.26 24.60
CA VAL A 176 -1.91 -1.92 25.86
C VAL A 176 -1.73 -3.42 25.66
N PRO A 177 -0.67 -4.04 26.20
CA PRO A 177 -0.43 -5.46 26.00
C PRO A 177 -1.51 -6.31 26.68
N ILE A 178 -1.93 -7.38 26.01
CA ILE A 178 -2.84 -8.40 26.55
C ILE A 178 -2.02 -9.64 26.90
N GLY A 179 -2.24 -10.22 28.09
CA GLY A 179 -1.60 -11.49 28.47
C GLY A 179 -0.08 -11.43 28.40
N ASN A 180 0.54 -12.36 27.66
CA ASN A 180 1.99 -12.46 27.53
C ASN A 180 2.58 -11.64 26.36
N GLN A 181 1.77 -10.82 25.68
CA GLN A 181 2.25 -10.02 24.54
C GLN A 181 3.38 -9.06 24.93
N ALA A 182 3.40 -8.57 26.18
CA ALA A 182 4.46 -7.68 26.67
C ALA A 182 5.86 -8.31 26.53
N ASP A 183 5.98 -9.62 26.76
CA ASP A 183 7.24 -10.35 26.67
C ASP A 183 7.54 -10.78 25.23
N VAL A 184 6.52 -11.26 24.51
CA VAL A 184 6.66 -11.71 23.11
C VAL A 184 7.08 -10.57 22.17
N PHE A 185 6.54 -9.37 22.42
CA PHE A 185 6.77 -8.19 21.59
C PHE A 185 7.64 -7.14 22.29
N ALA A 186 8.42 -7.52 23.31
CA ALA A 186 9.29 -6.59 24.04
C ALA A 186 10.24 -5.80 23.13
N ASP A 187 10.76 -6.47 22.09
CA ASP A 187 11.65 -5.87 21.08
C ASP A 187 10.89 -5.23 19.90
N SER A 188 9.58 -5.45 19.80
CA SER A 188 8.75 -4.95 18.70
C SER A 188 8.00 -3.69 19.12
N SER A 189 8.25 -2.58 18.41
CA SER A 189 7.52 -1.33 18.61
C SER A 189 6.10 -1.44 18.02
N ILE A 190 5.16 -2.01 18.76
CA ILE A 190 3.74 -2.06 18.37
C ILE A 190 3.15 -0.65 18.52
N GLY A 191 2.62 -0.12 17.42
CA GLY A 191 2.01 1.20 17.37
C GLY A 191 1.74 1.65 15.94
N PRO A 192 1.36 2.91 15.71
CA PRO A 192 1.24 3.47 14.37
C PRO A 192 2.58 3.45 13.61
N VAL A 193 2.53 3.27 12.29
CA VAL A 193 3.73 3.38 11.44
C VAL A 193 4.24 4.81 11.36
N HIS A 194 3.32 5.77 11.26
CA HIS A 194 3.61 7.19 11.21
C HIS A 194 3.11 7.88 12.48
N ASP A 195 3.95 8.71 13.10
CA ASP A 195 3.71 9.36 14.39
C ASP A 195 3.00 10.71 14.29
N ASP A 196 2.88 11.26 13.07
CA ASP A 196 2.47 12.63 12.78
C ASP A 196 1.10 12.74 12.08
N ILE A 197 0.34 11.65 11.99
CA ILE A 197 -1.00 11.65 11.40
C ILE A 197 -1.95 12.39 12.36
N LEU A 198 -2.51 13.51 11.91
CA LEU A 198 -3.51 14.25 12.69
C LEU A 198 -4.83 13.47 12.73
N ILE A 199 -5.33 13.18 13.93
CA ILE A 199 -6.57 12.45 14.15
C ILE A 199 -7.72 13.43 14.39
N ALA A 200 -7.55 14.31 15.38
CA ALA A 200 -8.56 15.27 15.80
C ALA A 200 -7.93 16.56 16.30
N GLN A 201 -8.71 17.64 16.27
CA GLN A 201 -8.36 18.91 16.90
C GLN A 201 -9.34 19.20 18.04
N LEU A 202 -8.80 19.55 19.20
CA LEU A 202 -9.52 19.78 20.43
C LEU A 202 -9.46 21.25 20.86
N ARG A 203 -10.34 21.63 21.78
CA ARG A 203 -10.31 22.88 22.53
C ARG A 203 -10.32 22.60 24.04
N PRO A 204 -9.86 23.55 24.88
CA PRO A 204 -9.77 23.33 26.32
C PRO A 204 -11.10 22.86 26.92
N GLY A 205 -11.04 21.82 27.74
CA GLY A 205 -12.22 21.17 28.32
C GLY A 205 -12.73 19.97 27.54
N GLN A 206 -12.27 19.77 26.29
CA GLN A 206 -12.57 18.57 25.52
C GLN A 206 -11.60 17.42 25.83
N GLU A 207 -12.11 16.21 25.78
CA GLU A 207 -11.36 14.97 25.96
C GLU A 207 -11.79 13.87 24.99
N LEU A 208 -10.85 12.96 24.76
CA LEU A 208 -11.01 11.71 24.02
C LEU A 208 -10.50 10.58 24.92
N ASP A 209 -11.35 9.58 25.17
CA ASP A 209 -10.98 8.32 25.81
C ASP A 209 -11.52 7.17 24.95
N ILE A 210 -10.61 6.53 24.22
CA ILE A 210 -10.93 5.56 23.17
C ILE A 210 -10.02 4.35 23.31
N LEU A 211 -10.61 3.17 23.16
CA LEU A 211 -9.94 1.89 23.11
C LEU A 211 -10.18 1.26 21.73
N MET A 212 -9.13 0.72 21.13
CA MET A 212 -9.15 0.23 19.76
C MET A 212 -8.64 -1.21 19.74
N HIS A 213 -9.32 -2.08 19.00
CA HIS A 213 -8.87 -3.44 18.75
C HIS A 213 -8.44 -3.55 17.29
N CYS A 214 -7.17 -3.91 17.09
CA CYS A 214 -6.62 -4.24 15.78
C CYS A 214 -6.73 -5.75 15.55
N VAL A 215 -7.10 -6.12 14.35
CA VAL A 215 -7.23 -7.52 13.92
C VAL A 215 -6.51 -7.70 12.59
N LYS A 216 -6.23 -8.95 12.26
CA LYS A 216 -5.71 -9.35 10.95
C LYS A 216 -6.84 -9.39 9.92
N GLY A 217 -6.63 -8.74 8.78
CA GLY A 217 -7.59 -8.71 7.67
C GLY A 217 -6.89 -8.64 6.31
N ILE A 218 -7.66 -8.74 5.23
CA ILE A 218 -7.17 -8.69 3.84
C ILE A 218 -7.75 -7.48 3.10
N GLY A 219 -6.98 -6.91 2.16
CA GLY A 219 -7.39 -5.72 1.40
C GLY A 219 -8.68 -5.90 0.58
N LYS A 220 -9.03 -7.15 0.22
CA LYS A 220 -10.27 -7.50 -0.47
C LYS A 220 -11.52 -7.22 0.37
N ASP A 221 -11.43 -7.35 1.69
CA ASP A 221 -12.53 -7.08 2.61
C ASP A 221 -12.68 -5.57 2.84
N HIS A 222 -11.58 -4.89 3.15
CA HIS A 222 -11.56 -3.44 3.28
C HIS A 222 -10.21 -2.86 2.88
N ALA A 223 -10.20 -1.73 2.18
CA ALA A 223 -8.99 -1.08 1.66
C ALA A 223 -7.95 -0.71 2.74
N LYS A 224 -8.39 -0.51 4.00
CA LYS A 224 -7.52 -0.27 5.15
C LYS A 224 -6.50 -1.39 5.42
N PHE A 225 -6.78 -2.60 4.93
CA PHE A 225 -5.89 -3.74 5.06
C PHE A 225 -4.90 -3.86 3.89
N SER A 226 -4.93 -2.97 2.89
CA SER A 226 -3.95 -2.98 1.81
C SER A 226 -2.56 -2.62 2.36
N PRO A 227 -1.54 -3.50 2.23
CA PRO A 227 -0.18 -3.22 2.71
C PRO A 227 0.57 -2.23 1.83
N VAL A 228 0.12 -2.03 0.59
CA VAL A 228 0.78 -1.17 -0.39
C VAL A 228 0.01 0.14 -0.53
N ALA A 229 0.73 1.26 -0.64
CA ALA A 229 0.13 2.53 -1.05
C ALA A 229 -0.39 2.43 -2.49
N THR A 230 0.46 1.94 -3.40
CA THR A 230 0.06 1.52 -4.74
C THR A 230 1.02 0.45 -5.25
N ALA A 231 0.50 -0.50 -6.02
CA ALA A 231 1.30 -1.48 -6.74
C ALA A 231 0.83 -1.49 -8.20
N SER A 232 1.75 -1.20 -9.11
CA SER A 232 1.50 -1.12 -10.54
C SER A 232 2.72 -1.65 -11.31
N TYR A 233 2.53 -1.87 -12.61
CA TYR A 233 3.62 -2.23 -13.52
C TYR A 233 3.40 -1.52 -14.85
N ARG A 234 4.48 -1.33 -15.60
CA ARG A 234 4.47 -0.84 -16.98
C ARG A 234 5.36 -1.75 -17.83
N LEU A 235 5.02 -1.88 -19.11
CA LEU A 235 5.93 -2.51 -20.07
C LEU A 235 7.11 -1.56 -20.32
N LEU A 236 8.31 -2.12 -20.53
CA LEU A 236 9.50 -1.34 -20.85
C LEU A 236 9.33 -0.70 -22.24
N PRO A 237 9.38 0.64 -22.38
CA PRO A 237 9.31 1.27 -23.68
C PRO A 237 10.61 1.04 -24.45
N GLU A 238 10.49 0.71 -25.74
CA GLU A 238 11.61 0.67 -26.68
C GLU A 238 11.31 1.63 -27.84
N ILE A 239 12.08 2.71 -27.91
CA ILE A 239 11.94 3.74 -28.96
C ILE A 239 13.03 3.50 -30.00
N THR A 240 12.62 3.23 -31.24
CA THR A 240 13.54 3.04 -32.37
C THR A 240 13.34 4.15 -33.39
N LEU A 241 14.42 4.84 -33.75
CA LEU A 241 14.41 5.79 -34.86
C LEU A 241 14.50 5.02 -36.18
N LEU A 242 13.50 5.16 -37.05
CA LEU A 242 13.46 4.46 -38.33
C LEU A 242 14.46 5.04 -39.33
N GLU A 243 14.75 6.33 -39.22
CA GLU A 243 15.69 7.06 -40.06
C GLU A 243 16.60 7.93 -39.18
N PRO A 244 17.83 8.22 -39.61
CA PRO A 244 18.71 9.16 -38.92
C PRO A 244 18.06 10.56 -38.86
N VAL A 245 17.96 11.12 -37.65
CA VAL A 245 17.47 12.48 -37.43
C VAL A 245 18.64 13.36 -37.00
N GLU A 246 19.00 14.33 -37.84
CA GLU A 246 20.18 15.20 -37.65
C GLU A 246 19.81 16.70 -37.65
N GLY A 247 20.72 17.53 -37.11
CA GLY A 247 20.62 18.99 -37.11
C GLY A 247 19.43 19.52 -36.29
N GLU A 248 18.81 20.60 -36.75
CA GLU A 248 17.66 21.25 -36.07
C GLU A 248 16.47 20.30 -35.84
N LYS A 249 16.33 19.25 -36.67
CA LYS A 249 15.25 18.26 -36.50
C LYS A 249 15.42 17.43 -35.23
N ALA A 250 16.65 17.19 -34.76
CA ALA A 250 16.92 16.43 -33.55
C ALA A 250 16.51 17.22 -32.28
N GLU A 251 16.60 18.55 -32.32
CA GLU A 251 16.19 19.41 -31.20
C GLU A 251 14.67 19.41 -30.97
N HIS A 252 13.90 19.11 -32.02
CA HIS A 252 12.44 19.08 -31.99
C HIS A 252 11.86 17.67 -31.77
N VAL A 253 12.70 16.65 -31.58
CA VAL A 253 12.22 15.30 -31.22
C VAL A 253 11.79 15.32 -29.75
N PRO A 254 10.52 15.02 -29.44
CA PRO A 254 10.07 14.91 -28.05
C PRO A 254 10.78 13.74 -27.37
N TRP A 255 11.44 14.01 -26.24
CA TRP A 255 12.03 13.01 -25.34
C TRP A 255 10.98 12.46 -24.39
#